data_AF-A0A946ZFL4-F1
#
_entry.id   AF-A0A946ZFL4-F1
#
_cell.length_a   1.000
_cell.length_b   1.000
_cell.length_c   1.000
_cell.angle_alpha   90.00
_cell.angle_beta   90.00
_cell.angle_gamma   90.00
#
_symmetry.space_group_name_H-M   'P 1'
#
loop_
_entity.id
_entity.type
_entity.pdbx_description
1 polymer ?
#
loop_
_entity_poly.entity_id
_entity_poly.type
_entity_poly.pdbx_seq_one_letter_code
_entity_poly.pdbx_strand_id
1 'polypeptide(L)'
;YELDPDMVTADLNSAYDYIKNDKASNGEVSVIGFCWGGSQSFRYATNNPDLEEAIVFYGTAPKQEEVYASINAPVYGFYGGDDNRVNSTLPDTETYMTNAGKSFEHVIYEGAGHAFMRRGSQMDASDANKKAHDQAWEKLTGILNGG
;
A
#
# COMPACT_ATOMS: atom_id res chain seq x y z
N TYR A 1 -22.44 -6.45 -4.60
CA TYR A 1 -22.15 -5.91 -3.27
C TYR A 1 -20.85 -5.15 -3.39
N GLU A 2 -20.95 -3.86 -3.67
CA GLU A 2 -19.83 -2.94 -3.65
C GLU A 2 -19.97 -2.18 -2.34
N LEU A 3 -18.90 -2.14 -1.54
CA LEU A 3 -18.88 -1.31 -0.34
C LEU A 3 -18.82 0.14 -0.80
N ASP A 4 -19.61 1.00 -0.16
CA ASP A 4 -19.56 2.43 -0.41
C ASP A 4 -18.15 2.95 -0.07
N PRO A 5 -17.40 3.51 -1.04
CA PRO A 5 -16.05 4.00 -0.81
C PRO A 5 -15.99 5.06 0.30
N ASP A 6 -17.03 5.87 0.47
CA ASP A 6 -17.05 6.93 1.48
C ASP A 6 -17.26 6.35 2.89
N MET A 7 -18.04 5.27 3.00
CA MET A 7 -18.15 4.51 4.25
C MET A 7 -16.81 3.87 4.63
N VAL A 8 -16.07 3.31 3.65
CA VAL A 8 -14.74 2.76 3.90
C VAL A 8 -13.78 3.85 4.39
N THR A 9 -13.81 5.04 3.79
CA THR A 9 -13.00 6.17 4.26
C THR A 9 -13.39 6.60 5.68
N ALA A 10 -14.69 6.66 6.00
CA ALA A 10 -15.16 7.04 7.33
C ALA A 10 -14.73 6.04 8.42
N ASP A 11 -14.78 4.74 8.12
CA ASP A 11 -14.30 3.70 9.02
C ASP A 11 -12.77 3.80 9.22
N LEU A 12 -12.01 4.05 8.14
CA LEU A 12 -10.56 4.25 8.22
C LEU A 12 -10.19 5.52 9.01
N ASN A 13 -10.93 6.61 8.86
CA ASN A 13 -10.75 7.82 9.67
C ASN A 13 -10.99 7.53 11.16
N SER A 14 -12.05 6.78 11.48
CA SER A 14 -12.34 6.40 12.87
C SER A 14 -11.24 5.55 13.48
N ALA A 15 -10.66 4.62 12.70
CA ALA A 15 -9.53 3.80 13.14
C ALA A 15 -8.26 4.64 13.30
N TYR A 16 -7.97 5.56 12.36
CA TYR A 16 -6.86 6.49 12.44
C TYR A 16 -6.93 7.35 13.69
N ASP A 17 -8.08 7.98 13.95
CA ASP A 17 -8.28 8.83 15.12
C ASP A 17 -8.13 8.05 16.42
N TYR A 18 -8.64 6.81 16.47
CA TYR A 18 -8.47 5.94 17.62
C TYR A 18 -6.98 5.64 17.88
N ILE A 19 -6.25 5.20 16.85
CA ILE A 19 -4.83 4.81 16.97
C ILE A 19 -3.98 6.03 17.32
N LYS A 20 -4.19 7.17 16.65
CA LYS A 20 -3.42 8.40 16.88
C LYS A 20 -3.53 8.90 18.32
N ASN A 21 -4.69 8.72 18.95
CA ASN A 21 -4.95 9.16 20.31
C ASN A 21 -4.75 8.07 21.38
N ASP A 22 -4.34 6.86 20.98
CA ASP A 22 -4.03 5.80 21.95
C ASP A 22 -2.78 6.17 22.76
N LYS A 23 -2.76 5.84 24.06
CA LYS A 23 -1.64 6.16 24.96
C LYS A 23 -0.34 5.42 24.59
N ALA A 24 -0.44 4.32 23.86
CA ALA A 24 0.69 3.56 23.36
C ALA A 24 1.21 4.09 22.01
N SER A 25 0.51 5.03 21.38
CA SER A 25 0.92 5.64 20.12
C SER A 25 1.91 6.78 20.34
N ASN A 26 2.83 6.95 19.39
CA ASN A 26 3.69 8.13 19.29
C ASN A 26 3.01 9.29 18.52
N GLY A 27 1.77 9.09 18.04
CA GLY A 27 0.99 10.06 17.28
C GLY A 27 1.16 9.96 15.75
N GLU A 28 2.07 9.12 15.28
CA GLU A 28 2.28 8.81 13.87
C GLU A 28 1.48 7.56 13.49
N VAL A 29 0.84 7.58 12.33
CA VAL A 29 0.00 6.47 11.87
C VAL A 29 0.29 6.17 10.41
N SER A 30 0.84 4.99 10.16
CA SER A 30 0.99 4.42 8.83
C SER A 30 -0.16 3.46 8.51
N VAL A 31 -0.56 3.39 7.24
CA VAL A 31 -1.61 2.48 6.77
C VAL A 31 -1.00 1.37 5.91
N ILE A 32 -1.37 0.12 6.18
CA ILE A 32 -0.88 -1.05 5.43
C ILE A 32 -2.07 -1.84 4.91
N GLY A 33 -2.05 -2.19 3.63
CA GLY A 33 -3.16 -2.91 3.01
C GLY A 33 -2.71 -3.93 1.98
N PHE A 34 -3.50 -5.00 1.84
CA PHE A 34 -3.23 -6.13 0.96
C PHE A 34 -4.37 -6.33 -0.05
N CYS A 35 -4.05 -6.54 -1.33
CA CYS A 35 -5.04 -6.76 -2.40
C CYS A 35 -6.04 -5.58 -2.48
N TRP A 36 -7.33 -5.83 -2.27
CA TRP A 36 -8.34 -4.78 -2.15
C TRP A 36 -7.99 -3.78 -1.05
N GLY A 37 -7.48 -4.25 0.09
CA GLY A 37 -6.98 -3.40 1.15
C GLY A 37 -5.79 -2.55 0.70
N GLY A 38 -4.94 -3.04 -0.20
CA GLY A 38 -3.83 -2.26 -0.77
C GLY A 38 -4.36 -1.11 -1.63
N SER A 39 -5.39 -1.36 -2.44
CA SER A 39 -6.09 -0.28 -3.15
C SER A 39 -6.74 0.72 -2.19
N GLN A 40 -7.29 0.25 -1.07
CA GLN A 40 -7.84 1.15 -0.06
C GLN A 40 -6.75 1.95 0.65
N SER A 41 -5.57 1.38 0.94
CA SER A 41 -4.43 2.14 1.49
C SER A 41 -3.98 3.25 0.55
N PHE A 42 -3.89 2.98 -0.75
CA PHE A 42 -3.55 4.02 -1.73
C PHE A 42 -4.64 5.10 -1.78
N ARG A 43 -5.91 4.70 -1.90
CA ARG A 43 -7.02 5.66 -1.88
C ARG A 43 -7.05 6.45 -0.58
N TYR A 44 -6.75 5.83 0.56
CA TYR A 44 -6.75 6.51 1.84
C TYR A 44 -5.63 7.55 1.93
N ALA A 45 -4.47 7.31 1.31
CA ALA A 45 -3.43 8.32 1.15
C ALA A 45 -3.90 9.59 0.41
N THR A 46 -4.90 9.48 -0.47
CA THR A 46 -5.50 10.65 -1.14
C THR A 46 -6.60 11.32 -0.32
N ASN A 47 -7.03 10.72 0.79
CA ASN A 47 -8.14 11.19 1.63
C ASN A 47 -7.69 11.64 3.03
N ASN A 48 -6.52 11.20 3.50
CA ASN A 48 -5.96 11.57 4.77
C ASN A 48 -4.53 12.13 4.60
N PRO A 49 -4.35 13.47 4.68
CA PRO A 49 -3.05 14.12 4.51
C PRO A 49 -2.11 13.99 5.73
N ASP A 50 -2.60 13.43 6.85
CA ASP A 50 -1.86 13.31 8.11
C ASP A 50 -1.31 11.89 8.33
N LEU A 51 -1.33 11.04 7.30
CA LEU A 51 -0.66 9.74 7.35
C LEU A 51 0.86 9.93 7.37
N GLU A 52 1.53 9.10 8.15
CA GLU A 52 3.00 9.05 8.13
C GLU A 52 3.46 8.37 6.85
N GLU A 53 2.91 7.19 6.54
CA GLU A 53 3.24 6.42 5.35
C GLU A 53 2.03 5.61 4.86
N ALA A 54 1.98 5.31 3.56
CA ALA A 54 1.00 4.38 3.00
C ALA A 54 1.69 3.20 2.31
N ILE A 55 1.41 1.99 2.78
CA ILE A 55 2.03 0.76 2.30
C ILE A 55 1.00 -0.10 1.56
N VAL A 56 1.29 -0.37 0.29
CA VAL A 56 0.39 -0.99 -0.68
C VAL A 56 0.96 -2.32 -1.13
N PHE A 57 0.34 -3.42 -0.71
CA PHE A 57 0.66 -4.75 -1.22
C PHE A 57 -0.32 -5.14 -2.33
N TYR A 58 0.21 -5.28 -3.56
CA TYR A 58 -0.49 -5.79 -4.75
C TYR A 58 -1.91 -5.20 -4.93
N GLY A 59 -2.04 -3.89 -4.71
CA GLY A 59 -3.26 -3.12 -4.90
C GLY A 59 -3.08 -2.05 -5.99
N THR A 60 -4.16 -1.73 -6.71
CA THR A 60 -4.15 -0.66 -7.73
C THR A 60 -4.40 0.71 -7.10
N ALA A 61 -3.78 1.75 -7.64
CA ALA A 61 -4.00 3.14 -7.26
C ALA A 61 -5.31 3.72 -7.84
N PRO A 62 -5.79 4.88 -7.36
CA PRO A 62 -6.89 5.63 -7.98
C PRO A 62 -6.60 5.97 -9.45
N LYS A 63 -7.64 6.07 -10.29
CA LYS A 63 -7.47 6.38 -11.72
C LYS A 63 -7.49 7.87 -12.04
N GLN A 64 -7.97 8.68 -11.10
CA GLN A 64 -8.12 10.12 -11.24
C GLN A 64 -6.79 10.77 -10.88
N GLU A 65 -6.07 11.35 -11.85
CA GLU A 65 -4.78 12.00 -11.61
C GLU A 65 -4.91 13.15 -10.58
N GLU A 66 -6.03 13.88 -10.58
CA GLU A 66 -6.27 15.02 -9.71
C GLU A 66 -6.26 14.67 -8.21
N VAL A 67 -6.56 13.42 -7.83
CA VAL A 67 -6.59 13.05 -6.40
C VAL A 67 -5.18 12.91 -5.80
N TYR A 68 -4.17 12.72 -6.64
CA TYR A 68 -2.77 12.53 -6.22
C TYR A 68 -2.19 13.79 -5.57
N ALA A 69 -2.71 14.98 -5.91
CA ALA A 69 -2.30 16.24 -5.31
C ALA A 69 -2.53 16.28 -3.77
N SER A 70 -3.49 15.49 -3.28
CA SER A 70 -3.86 15.42 -1.86
C SER A 70 -2.97 14.49 -1.02
N ILE A 71 -2.12 13.68 -1.66
CA ILE A 71 -1.23 12.75 -0.96
C ILE A 71 -0.10 13.54 -0.31
N ASN A 72 0.13 13.37 0.99
CA ASN A 72 1.30 13.97 1.67
C ASN A 72 2.30 12.92 2.13
N ALA A 73 1.82 11.73 2.50
CA ALA A 73 2.65 10.62 2.92
C ALA A 73 3.44 10.01 1.75
N PRO A 74 4.69 9.55 1.96
CA PRO A 74 5.32 8.62 1.04
C PRO A 74 4.48 7.35 0.88
N VAL A 75 4.39 6.87 -0.37
CA VAL A 75 3.67 5.64 -0.72
C VAL A 75 4.66 4.56 -1.12
N TYR A 76 4.58 3.39 -0.49
CA TYR A 76 5.43 2.24 -0.76
C TYR A 76 4.63 1.08 -1.35
N GLY A 77 4.98 0.67 -2.58
CA GLY A 77 4.33 -0.40 -3.32
C GLY A 77 5.10 -1.72 -3.34
N PHE A 78 4.39 -2.83 -3.16
CA PHE A 78 4.94 -4.18 -3.12
C PHE A 78 4.14 -5.09 -4.07
N TYR A 79 4.72 -5.43 -5.22
CA TYR A 79 4.01 -6.08 -6.33
C TYR A 79 4.63 -7.42 -6.73
N GLY A 80 3.80 -8.38 -7.12
CA GLY A 80 4.28 -9.65 -7.68
C GLY A 80 4.53 -9.50 -9.19
N GLY A 81 5.66 -10.00 -9.69
CA GLY A 81 6.03 -9.92 -11.10
C GLY A 81 5.03 -10.61 -12.04
N ASP A 82 4.37 -11.67 -11.58
CA ASP A 82 3.39 -12.42 -12.38
C ASP A 82 1.96 -11.84 -12.27
N ASP A 83 1.79 -10.71 -11.58
CA ASP A 83 0.50 -10.02 -11.41
C ASP A 83 0.31 -8.88 -12.41
N ASN A 84 0.27 -9.23 -13.71
CA ASN A 84 0.14 -8.25 -14.80
C ASN A 84 -1.11 -7.35 -14.69
N ARG A 85 -2.18 -7.83 -14.04
CA ARG A 85 -3.39 -7.04 -13.83
C ARG A 85 -3.11 -5.79 -13.00
N VAL A 86 -2.28 -5.91 -11.96
CA VAL A 86 -1.88 -4.76 -11.12
C VAL A 86 -0.68 -4.05 -11.72
N ASN A 87 0.32 -4.78 -12.22
CA ASN A 87 1.54 -4.17 -12.75
C ASN A 87 1.27 -3.25 -13.95
N SER A 88 0.24 -3.54 -14.75
CA SER A 88 -0.17 -2.67 -15.86
C SER A 88 -0.62 -1.27 -15.45
N THR A 89 -0.95 -1.03 -14.17
CA THR A 89 -1.36 0.29 -13.66
C THR A 89 -0.21 1.09 -13.07
N LEU A 90 0.98 0.49 -12.92
CA LEU A 90 2.14 1.16 -12.32
C LEU A 90 2.66 2.34 -13.15
N PRO A 91 2.76 2.26 -14.50
CA PRO A 91 3.27 3.40 -15.28
C PRO A 91 2.42 4.67 -15.13
N ASP A 92 1.09 4.52 -15.10
CA ASP A 92 0.18 5.65 -14.87
C ASP A 92 0.35 6.19 -13.44
N THR A 93 0.48 5.29 -12.45
CA THR A 93 0.68 5.67 -11.05
C THR A 93 1.98 6.46 -10.84
N GLU A 94 3.09 6.00 -11.44
CA GLU A 94 4.38 6.70 -11.43
C GLU A 94 4.26 8.09 -12.07
N THR A 95 3.58 8.18 -13.21
CA THR A 95 3.34 9.44 -13.93
C THR A 95 2.56 10.42 -13.07
N TYR A 96 1.45 9.97 -12.47
CA TYR A 96 0.58 10.82 -11.65
C TYR A 96 1.25 11.26 -10.34
N MET A 97 1.98 10.37 -9.66
CA MET A 97 2.77 10.73 -8.47
C MET A 97 3.86 11.74 -8.82
N THR A 98 4.55 11.55 -9.96
CA THR A 98 5.60 12.48 -10.44
C THR A 98 5.00 13.85 -10.77
N ASN A 99 3.90 13.91 -11.51
CA ASN A 99 3.22 15.16 -11.87
C ASN A 99 2.72 15.93 -10.64
N ALA A 100 2.26 15.20 -9.62
CA ALA A 100 1.83 15.77 -8.35
C ALA A 100 2.99 16.09 -7.39
N GLY A 101 4.24 15.77 -7.75
CA GLY A 101 5.43 15.98 -6.91
C GLY A 101 5.44 15.14 -5.64
N LYS A 102 4.88 13.92 -5.68
CA LYS A 102 4.71 13.03 -4.52
C LYS A 102 5.68 11.84 -4.58
N SER A 103 6.01 11.29 -3.41
CA SER A 103 6.92 10.14 -3.31
C SER A 103 6.17 8.82 -3.50
N PHE A 104 6.55 8.06 -4.53
CA PHE A 104 6.11 6.69 -4.74
C PHE A 104 7.31 5.81 -5.03
N GLU A 105 7.63 4.92 -4.11
CA GLU A 105 8.62 3.87 -4.31
C GLU A 105 7.91 2.53 -4.43
N HIS A 106 8.31 1.69 -5.39
CA HIS A 106 7.77 0.34 -5.46
C HIS A 106 8.80 -0.69 -5.85
N VAL A 107 8.50 -1.94 -5.50
CA VAL A 107 9.32 -3.11 -5.85
C VAL A 107 8.42 -4.15 -6.50
N ILE A 108 8.92 -4.74 -7.59
CA ILE A 108 8.30 -5.87 -8.27
C ILE A 108 9.14 -7.12 -7.96
N TYR A 109 8.52 -8.12 -7.35
CA TYR A 109 9.16 -9.40 -7.01
C TYR A 109 8.99 -10.41 -8.15
N GLU A 110 10.05 -10.64 -8.92
CA GLU A 110 10.05 -11.54 -10.08
C GLU A 110 9.56 -12.96 -9.74
N GLY A 111 8.66 -13.50 -10.57
CA GLY A 111 8.06 -14.83 -10.41
C GLY A 111 7.08 -14.97 -9.23
N ALA A 112 6.88 -13.91 -8.44
CA ALA A 112 5.88 -13.90 -7.39
C ALA A 112 4.51 -13.56 -7.96
N GLY A 113 3.48 -14.26 -7.48
CA GLY A 113 2.11 -14.03 -7.91
C GLY A 113 1.37 -13.02 -7.04
N HIS A 114 0.11 -12.77 -7.39
CA HIS A 114 -0.80 -12.03 -6.52
C HIS A 114 -0.91 -12.70 -5.15
N ALA A 115 -1.04 -11.89 -4.09
CA ALA A 115 -1.09 -12.34 -2.70
C ALA A 115 0.16 -13.13 -2.24
N PHE A 116 1.35 -12.79 -2.76
CA PHE A 116 2.60 -13.47 -2.39
C PHE A 116 2.88 -13.42 -0.88
N MET A 117 2.44 -12.40 -0.14
CA MET A 117 2.59 -12.38 1.32
C MET A 117 1.87 -13.57 1.99
N ARG A 118 0.63 -13.84 1.59
CA ARG A 118 -0.09 -15.01 2.11
C ARG A 118 0.49 -16.30 1.54
N ARG A 119 0.75 -16.35 0.24
CA ARG A 119 1.21 -17.56 -0.45
C ARG A 119 2.59 -17.98 0.04
N GLY A 120 3.54 -17.05 0.15
CA GLY A 120 4.92 -17.29 0.58
C GLY A 120 5.03 -17.83 2.01
N SER A 121 4.05 -17.54 2.87
CA SER A 121 4.00 -18.08 4.24
C SER A 121 3.58 -19.57 4.33
N GLN A 122 3.13 -20.17 3.22
CA GLN A 122 2.64 -21.55 3.20
C GLN A 122 3.78 -22.56 3.03
N MET A 123 3.63 -23.77 3.58
CA MET A 123 4.66 -24.81 3.51
C MET A 123 4.98 -25.21 2.05
N ASP A 124 3.95 -25.30 1.22
CA ASP A 124 3.99 -25.67 -0.20
C ASP A 124 4.19 -24.46 -1.13
N ALA A 125 4.54 -23.29 -0.60
CA ALA A 125 4.75 -22.11 -1.40
C ALA A 125 5.94 -22.28 -2.37
N SER A 126 5.78 -21.74 -3.58
CA SER A 126 6.88 -21.66 -4.55
C SER A 126 8.03 -20.82 -4.00
N ASP A 127 9.26 -21.12 -4.44
CA ASP A 127 10.45 -20.40 -4.01
C ASP A 127 10.36 -18.89 -4.30
N ALA A 128 9.75 -18.52 -5.42
CA ALA A 128 9.53 -17.12 -5.77
C ALA A 128 8.59 -16.40 -4.77
N ASN A 129 7.50 -17.05 -4.34
CA ASN A 129 6.59 -16.45 -3.35
C ASN A 129 7.23 -16.40 -1.96
N LYS A 130 8.01 -17.42 -1.56
CA LYS A 130 8.76 -17.42 -0.28
C LYS A 130 9.76 -16.27 -0.25
N LYS A 131 10.58 -16.15 -1.29
CA LYS A 131 11.55 -15.07 -1.44
C LYS A 131 10.88 -13.68 -1.41
N ALA A 132 9.79 -13.51 -2.17
CA ALA A 132 9.05 -12.26 -2.19
C ALA A 132 8.46 -11.90 -0.83
N HIS A 133 7.88 -12.87 -0.12
CA HIS A 133 7.38 -12.68 1.24
C HIS A 133 8.48 -12.19 2.18
N ASP A 134 9.61 -12.90 2.22
CA ASP A 134 10.70 -12.59 3.15
C ASP A 134 11.34 -11.23 2.86
N GLN A 135 11.60 -10.92 1.59
CA GLN A 135 12.17 -9.63 1.18
C GLN A 135 11.20 -8.47 1.41
N ALA A 136 9.90 -8.69 1.16
CA ALA A 136 8.90 -7.66 1.41
C ALA A 136 8.69 -7.41 2.90
N TRP A 137 8.76 -8.46 3.73
CA TRP A 137 8.73 -8.32 5.18
C TRP A 137 9.93 -7.52 5.70
N GLU A 138 11.14 -7.85 5.25
CA GLU A 138 12.35 -7.11 5.59
C GLU A 138 12.22 -5.62 5.24
N LYS A 139 11.85 -5.30 3.98
CA LYS A 139 11.68 -3.91 3.54
C LYS A 139 10.56 -3.20 4.30
N LEU A 140 9.42 -3.85 4.55
CA LEU A 140 8.33 -3.30 5.36
C LEU A 140 8.82 -2.90 6.76
N THR A 141 9.53 -3.81 7.44
CA THR A 141 10.04 -3.52 8.79
C THR A 141 11.12 -2.45 8.78
N GLY A 142 11.92 -2.33 7.72
CA GLY A 142 12.88 -1.24 7.57
C GLY A 142 12.21 0.13 7.46
N ILE A 143 11.16 0.22 6.63
CA ILE A 143 10.34 1.43 6.47
C ILE A 143 9.75 1.87 7.83
N LEU A 144 9.04 0.96 8.51
CA LEU A 144 8.36 1.28 9.78
C LEU A 144 9.29 1.63 10.94
N ASN A 145 10.59 1.29 10.86
CA ASN A 145 11.58 1.62 11.88
C ASN A 145 12.38 2.90 11.59
N GLY A 146 12.00 3.65 10.55
CA GLY A 146 12.56 4.97 10.26
C GLY A 146 13.67 5.04 9.20
N GLY A 147 13.90 3.96 8.43
CA GLY A 147 14.85 3.95 7.30
C GLY A 147 16.34 3.93 7.68
#